data_AF-A0A7S3X581-F1
#
_entry.id   AF-A0A7S3X581-F1
#
_cell.length_a   1.000
_cell.length_b   1.000
_cell.length_c   1.000
_cell.angle_alpha   90.00
_cell.angle_beta   90.00
_cell.angle_gamma   90.00
#
_symmetry.space_group_name_H-M   'P 1'
#
loop_
_entity.id
_entity.type
_entity.pdbx_description
1 polymer ?
#
loop_
_entity_poly.entity_id
_entity_poly.type
_entity_poly.pdbx_seq_one_letter_code
_entity_poly.pdbx_strand_id
1 'polypeptide(L)'
;EEQLYEREGIPWDPLDFPDNQDAVDILQAKTTGIFAILDEECMVPQGSDQGFCNKIIKQHTGHRRFDVIKTKPSWFVIKHFAGPVSYATEGFMDKNKDQLSNDIIE
;
A
#
# COMPACT_ATOMS: atom_id res chain seq x y z
N GLU A 1 5.62 -9.08 24.00
CA GLU A 1 5.38 -10.53 24.17
C GLU A 1 6.70 -11.31 24.25
N GLU A 2 7.68 -11.04 23.40
CA GLU A 2 9.06 -11.58 23.48
C GLU A 2 9.67 -11.55 24.90
N GLN A 3 9.66 -10.39 25.55
CA GLN A 3 10.15 -10.21 26.93
C GLN A 3 9.37 -11.04 27.98
N LEU A 4 8.15 -11.49 27.67
CA LEU A 4 7.35 -12.34 28.54
C LEU A 4 7.73 -13.81 28.37
N TYR A 5 7.95 -14.27 27.12
CA TYR A 5 8.40 -15.63 26.83
C TYR A 5 9.81 -15.88 27.38
N GLU A 6 10.72 -14.91 27.27
CA GLU A 6 12.05 -14.97 27.90
C GLU A 6 11.96 -15.07 29.43
N ARG A 7 11.02 -14.34 30.04
CA ARG A 7 10.80 -14.34 31.50
C ARG A 7 10.21 -15.65 32.00
N GLU A 8 9.31 -16.25 31.24
CA GLU A 8 8.59 -17.48 31.57
C GLU A 8 9.35 -18.75 31.13
N GLY A 9 10.50 -18.61 30.48
CA GLY A 9 11.33 -19.73 30.02
C GLY A 9 10.68 -20.57 28.92
N ILE A 10 9.74 -19.98 28.18
CA ILE A 10 9.02 -20.65 27.11
C ILE A 10 9.86 -20.54 25.84
N PRO A 11 10.14 -21.66 25.15
CA PRO A 11 10.86 -21.62 23.88
C PRO A 11 10.04 -20.81 22.86
N TRP A 12 10.62 -19.72 22.39
CA TRP A 12 10.07 -18.87 21.33
C TRP A 12 10.95 -19.03 20.09
N ASP A 13 10.33 -19.37 18.96
CA ASP A 13 11.01 -19.36 17.67
C ASP A 13 10.64 -18.06 16.93
N PRO A 14 11.61 -17.16 16.64
CA PRO A 14 11.34 -15.98 15.81
C PRO A 14 10.86 -16.32 14.40
N LEU A 15 10.99 -17.57 13.92
CA LEU A 15 10.36 -18.01 12.67
C LEU A 15 8.82 -18.11 12.72
N ASP A 16 8.21 -18.21 13.91
CA ASP A 16 6.75 -18.27 14.04
C ASP A 16 6.07 -16.94 13.64
N PHE A 17 6.83 -15.85 13.60
CA PHE A 17 6.33 -14.51 13.27
C PHE A 17 7.12 -13.92 12.08
N PRO A 18 6.69 -14.21 10.84
CA PRO A 18 7.30 -13.61 9.66
C PRO A 18 7.13 -12.10 9.71
N ASP A 19 8.25 -11.39 9.64
CA ASP A 19 8.28 -9.94 9.55
C ASP A 19 7.46 -9.48 8.32
N ASN A 20 6.49 -8.58 8.54
CA ASN A 20 5.60 -8.02 7.53
C ASN A 20 5.97 -6.59 7.14
N GLN A 21 7.14 -6.10 7.57
CA GLN A 21 7.66 -4.78 7.25
C GLN A 21 7.72 -4.56 5.75
N ASP A 22 7.98 -5.61 4.95
CA ASP A 22 7.98 -5.51 3.49
C ASP A 22 6.60 -5.22 2.88
N ALA A 23 5.52 -5.62 3.57
CA ALA A 23 4.15 -5.26 3.21
C ALA A 23 3.75 -3.89 3.77
N VAL A 24 4.31 -3.46 4.90
CA VAL A 24 4.10 -2.10 5.44
C VAL A 24 4.81 -1.07 4.56
N ASP A 25 6.05 -1.35 4.16
CA ASP A 25 6.89 -0.46 3.36
C ASP A 25 6.28 -0.20 1.98
N ILE A 26 5.73 -1.22 1.31
CA ILE A 26 5.10 -1.02 0.01
C ILE A 26 3.87 -0.08 0.11
N LEU A 27 3.19 -0.07 1.25
CA LEU A 27 2.02 0.78 1.47
C LEU A 27 2.42 2.20 1.93
N GLN A 28 3.28 2.29 2.96
CA GLN A 28 3.52 3.50 3.75
C GLN A 28 4.92 4.11 3.57
N ALA A 29 5.80 3.55 2.73
CA ALA A 29 7.09 4.19 2.48
C ALA A 29 6.91 5.65 2.04
N LYS A 30 7.65 6.56 2.68
CA LYS A 30 7.45 8.02 2.52
C LYS A 30 7.57 8.51 1.07
N THR A 31 8.40 7.87 0.27
CA THR A 31 8.71 8.31 -1.10
C THR A 31 8.25 7.34 -2.16
N THR A 32 8.15 6.05 -1.83
CA THR A 32 7.83 4.99 -2.79
C THR A 32 6.59 4.21 -2.41
N GLY A 33 5.92 4.55 -1.30
CA GLY A 33 4.73 3.85 -0.85
C GLY A 33 3.52 4.22 -1.70
N ILE A 34 2.58 3.29 -1.79
CA ILE A 34 1.33 3.47 -2.54
C ILE A 34 0.56 4.72 -2.07
N PHE A 35 0.54 5.01 -0.77
CA PHE A 35 -0.11 6.20 -0.24
C PHE A 35 0.60 7.50 -0.66
N ALA A 36 1.93 7.53 -0.63
CA ALA A 36 2.70 8.70 -1.07
C ALA A 36 2.48 9.01 -2.55
N ILE A 37 2.42 7.98 -3.39
CA ILE A 37 2.14 8.12 -4.84
C ILE A 37 0.69 8.61 -5.05
N LEU A 38 -0.26 8.16 -4.24
CA LEU A 38 -1.66 8.60 -4.31
C LEU A 38 -1.79 10.09 -3.97
N ASP A 39 -1.14 10.54 -2.90
CA ASP A 39 -1.12 11.94 -2.49
C ASP A 39 -0.47 12.83 -3.56
N GLU A 40 0.68 12.40 -4.11
CA GLU A 40 1.35 13.11 -5.19
C GLU A 40 0.42 13.28 -6.41
N GLU A 41 -0.24 12.22 -6.87
CA GLU A 41 -1.19 12.31 -7.98
C GLU A 41 -2.41 13.17 -7.68
N CYS A 42 -2.86 13.21 -6.42
CA CYS A 42 -3.97 14.08 -6.04
C CYS A 42 -3.61 15.57 -6.13
N MET A 43 -2.34 15.93 -5.93
CA MET A 43 -1.82 17.30 -6.04
C MET A 43 -1.55 17.74 -7.49
N VAL A 44 -1.41 16.80 -8.43
CA VAL A 44 -1.17 17.12 -9.84
C VAL A 44 -2.43 17.75 -10.45
N PRO A 45 -2.31 18.90 -11.16
CA PRO A 45 -3.47 19.65 -11.69
C PRO A 45 -4.31 18.90 -12.75
N GLN A 46 -3.87 17.72 -13.18
CA GLN A 46 -4.61 16.77 -14.04
C GLN A 46 -4.33 15.32 -13.62
N GLY A 47 -4.16 15.07 -12.33
CA GLY A 47 -4.04 13.69 -11.81
C GLY A 47 -5.21 12.84 -12.28
N SER A 48 -4.93 11.59 -12.65
CA SER A 48 -5.93 10.62 -13.10
C SER A 48 -5.72 9.28 -12.41
N ASP A 49 -6.80 8.51 -12.18
CA ASP A 49 -6.70 7.17 -11.60
C ASP A 49 -5.79 6.25 -12.45
N GLN A 50 -5.77 6.47 -13.77
CA GLN A 50 -4.90 5.77 -14.69
C GLN A 50 -3.43 6.20 -14.55
N GLY A 51 -3.16 7.50 -14.34
CA GLY A 51 -1.84 8.04 -14.02
C GLY A 51 -1.29 7.44 -12.74
N PHE A 52 -2.11 7.42 -11.68
CA PHE A 52 -1.84 6.76 -10.41
C PHE A 52 -1.49 5.27 -10.59
N CYS A 53 -2.34 4.51 -11.29
CA CYS A 53 -2.09 3.10 -11.55
C CYS A 53 -0.75 2.87 -12.27
N ASN A 54 -0.50 3.64 -13.33
CA ASN A 54 0.75 3.54 -14.10
C ASN A 54 1.98 3.87 -13.26
N LYS A 55 1.91 4.88 -12.37
CA LYS A 55 3.01 5.22 -11.46
C LYS A 55 3.30 4.09 -10.49
N ILE A 56 2.27 3.51 -9.85
CA ILE A 56 2.43 2.34 -8.96
C ILE A 56 3.07 1.18 -9.72
N ILE A 57 2.51 0.82 -10.88
CA ILE A 57 3.01 -0.29 -11.68
C ILE A 57 4.48 -0.06 -12.03
N LYS A 58 4.84 1.12 -12.52
CA LYS A 58 6.21 1.46 -12.87
C LYS A 58 7.15 1.40 -11.66
N GLN A 59 6.72 1.85 -10.50
CA GLN A 59 7.52 1.90 -9.28
C GLN A 59 7.74 0.52 -8.65
N HIS A 60 6.73 -0.35 -8.69
CA HIS A 60 6.73 -1.62 -7.95
C HIS A 60 6.83 -2.87 -8.84
N THR A 61 6.98 -2.71 -10.17
CA THR A 61 7.24 -3.85 -11.06
C THR A 61 8.49 -4.59 -10.61
N GLY A 62 8.33 -5.89 -10.30
CA GLY A 62 9.41 -6.75 -9.81
C GLY A 62 9.51 -6.84 -8.28
N HIS A 63 8.69 -6.10 -7.52
CA HIS A 63 8.65 -6.23 -6.07
C HIS A 63 7.96 -7.55 -5.66
N ARG A 64 8.51 -8.27 -4.67
CA ARG A 64 7.99 -9.59 -4.22
C ARG A 64 6.50 -9.54 -3.85
N ARG A 65 6.06 -8.40 -3.29
CA ARG A 65 4.71 -8.17 -2.79
C ARG A 65 3.75 -7.53 -3.79
N PHE A 66 4.19 -7.25 -5.02
CA PHE A 66 3.39 -6.56 -6.03
C PHE A 66 3.21 -7.43 -7.28
N ASP A 67 1.99 -7.44 -7.82
CA ASP A 67 1.66 -8.09 -9.08
C ASP A 67 0.68 -7.24 -9.90
N VAL A 68 0.65 -7.47 -11.21
CA VAL A 68 -0.21 -6.76 -12.15
C VAL A 68 -1.15 -7.69 -12.88
N ILE A 69 -2.39 -7.26 -13.10
CA ILE A 69 -3.37 -8.03 -13.87
C ILE A 69 -3.23 -7.65 -15.34
N LYS A 70 -2.59 -8.51 -16.15
CA LYS A 70 -2.34 -8.23 -17.58
C LYS A 70 -3.60 -7.92 -18.40
N THR A 71 -4.76 -8.44 -17.99
CA THR A 71 -6.04 -8.21 -18.66
C THR A 71 -6.76 -6.95 -18.20
N LYS A 72 -6.33 -6.32 -17.10
CA LYS A 72 -6.96 -5.16 -16.48
C LYS A 72 -5.90 -4.13 -16.09
N PRO A 73 -5.56 -3.15 -16.96
CA PRO A 73 -4.49 -2.20 -16.70
C PRO A 73 -4.78 -1.25 -15.53
N SER A 74 -6.05 -1.08 -15.13
CA SER A 74 -6.47 -0.25 -13.97
C SER A 74 -6.50 -1.03 -12.65
N TRP A 75 -5.85 -2.20 -12.60
CA TRP A 75 -5.87 -3.07 -11.43
C TRP A 75 -4.45 -3.48 -11.05
N PHE A 76 -4.19 -3.52 -9.75
CA PHE A 76 -2.94 -4.02 -9.19
C PHE A 76 -3.23 -4.99 -8.05
N VAL A 77 -2.25 -5.83 -7.72
CA VAL A 77 -2.36 -6.84 -6.67
C VAL A 77 -1.26 -6.63 -5.66
N ILE A 78 -1.62 -6.63 -4.37
CA ILE A 78 -0.68 -6.62 -3.26
C ILE A 78 -0.78 -7.97 -2.54
N LYS A 79 0.36 -8.62 -2.30
CA LYS A 79 0.44 -9.85 -1.51
C LYS A 79 0.56 -9.52 -0.03
N HIS A 80 -0.58 -9.34 0.64
CA HIS A 80 -0.61 -9.16 2.09
C HIS A 80 -0.21 -10.43 2.83
N PHE A 81 -0.01 -10.30 4.14
CA PHE A 81 0.25 -11.45 5.02
C PHE A 81 -0.83 -12.54 4.91
N ALA A 82 -2.10 -12.14 4.82
CA ALA A 82 -3.23 -13.07 4.67
C ALA A 82 -3.48 -13.56 3.24
N GLY A 83 -2.69 -13.08 2.25
CA GLY A 83 -2.82 -13.48 0.84
C GLY A 83 -2.87 -12.31 -0.16
N PRO A 84 -2.94 -12.62 -1.46
CA PRO A 84 -3.04 -11.62 -2.52
C PRO A 84 -4.41 -10.94 -2.55
N VAL A 85 -4.40 -9.61 -2.57
CA VAL A 85 -5.59 -8.76 -2.67
C VAL A 85 -5.49 -7.93 -3.94
N SER A 86 -6.55 -7.96 -4.74
CA SER A 86 -6.66 -7.19 -5.99
C SER A 86 -7.38 -5.87 -5.72
N TYR A 87 -6.76 -4.77 -6.16
CA TYR A 87 -7.27 -3.42 -6.03
C TYR A 87 -7.61 -2.85 -7.40
N ALA A 88 -8.76 -2.19 -7.51
CA ALA A 88 -9.14 -1.42 -8.67
C ALA A 88 -8.82 0.05 -8.40
N THR A 89 -8.08 0.73 -9.30
CA THR A 89 -7.72 2.14 -9.12
C THR A 89 -8.84 3.11 -9.45
N GLU A 90 -9.95 2.64 -10.02
CA GLU A 90 -11.09 3.47 -10.36
C GLU A 90 -11.73 4.10 -9.10
N GLY A 91 -11.82 5.43 -9.08
CA GLY A 91 -12.38 6.20 -7.97
C GLY A 91 -11.48 6.27 -6.74
N PHE A 92 -10.18 5.93 -6.86
CA PHE A 92 -9.23 6.07 -5.74
C PHE A 92 -8.93 7.53 -5.45
N MET A 93 -8.67 8.34 -6.48
CA MET A 93 -8.38 9.75 -6.28
C MET A 93 -9.59 10.52 -5.75
N ASP A 94 -10.79 10.23 -6.25
CA ASP A 94 -12.01 10.92 -5.77
C ASP A 94 -12.19 10.70 -4.27
N LYS A 95 -12.03 9.46 -3.81
CA LYS A 95 -12.07 9.11 -2.38
C LYS A 95 -10.95 9.74 -1.56
N ASN A 96 -9.77 9.93 -2.14
CA ASN A 96 -8.64 10.56 -1.45
C ASN A 96 -8.77 12.09 -1.40
N LYS A 97 -9.38 12.69 -2.42
CA LYS A 97 -9.69 14.13 -2.51
C LYS A 97 -10.92 14.52 -1.67
N ASP A 98 -11.76 13.55 -1.30
CA ASP A 98 -12.91 13.73 -0.38
C ASP A 98 -12.49 13.96 1.09
N GLN A 99 -11.26 14.43 1.34
CA GLN A 99 -10.96 15.06 2.62
C GLN A 99 -11.69 16.41 2.64
N LEU A 100 -12.66 16.53 3.55
CA LEU A 100 -13.45 17.73 3.85
C LEU A 100 -12.64 18.99 3.52
N SER A 101 -13.16 19.79 2.58
CA SER A 101 -12.60 21.10 2.29
C SER A 101 -12.45 21.86 3.61
N ASN A 102 -11.23 22.36 3.90
CA ASN A 102 -10.97 23.15 5.11
C ASN A 102 -11.88 24.39 5.21
N ASP A 103 -12.57 24.78 4.13
CA ASP A 103 -13.65 25.77 4.11
C ASP A 103 -14.89 25.40 4.94
N ILE A 104 -15.09 24.14 5.33
CA ILE A 104 -16.23 23.70 6.16
C ILE A 104 -15.85 23.65 7.66
N ILE A 105 -14.57 23.90 7.98
CA ILE A 105 -14.11 24.04 9.36
C ILE A 105 -14.13 25.53 9.71
N GLU A 106 -15.33 26.13 9.76
CA GLU A 106 -15.56 27.45 10.37
C GLU A 106 -16.66 27.35 11.45
#